data_AF-A0A7M7PCH1-F1
#
_entry.id   AF-A0A7M7PCH1-F1
#
_cell.length_a   1.000
_cell.length_b   1.000
_cell.length_c   1.000
_cell.angle_alpha   90.00
_cell.angle_beta   90.00
_cell.angle_gamma   90.00
#
_symmetry.space_group_name_H-M   'P 1'
#
loop_
_entity.id
_entity.type
_entity.pdbx_description
1 polymer ?
#
loop_
_entity_poly.entity_id
_entity_poly.type
_entity_poly.pdbx_seq_one_letter_code
_entity_poly.pdbx_strand_id
1 'polypeptide(L)'
;MREIGTDMIDSGRGEGVSLSIWDFAGHDIYYSTHQVFLTWRAIYVIVFDLSRSLDSVVPPESRDKNYEMVKGGAKSELTCLEFINFWLYSIYAHAVAPSSVINKNTRSKTAQKSPPIFIVGTHRESVKGDAKEKREKIGSAFKKIRESIMERPFQCHVVPEYYAIDNSLEDKDDMLVALRRHIERVAMAEPYMGEEIPLRWLLFEEALAAHEINYMSLDQAKELTQSVGMELEHELLTMLTFYHDLGNVVYYGGIEDQTSLLRDMVILNPQWLIDVFKQVITILDPAKRDGIVSDALVTLEKDGILEDRLIQHMWQGFLEQKEALVQLMAKFDLICDAFVERPQQDGVDTEVSNETEKVVNKRYYVPSRLTSPCPQEEKAQIKSSTDFYLDFRGFLPGCP
;
A
#
# COMPACT_ATOMS: atom_id res chain seq x y z
N MET A 1 3.18 6.37 -3.54
CA MET A 1 2.95 5.90 -4.92
C MET A 1 2.99 7.11 -5.84
N ARG A 2 3.34 6.95 -7.11
CA ARG A 2 3.17 7.95 -8.17
C ARG A 2 3.05 7.21 -9.50
N GLU A 3 2.06 7.56 -10.32
CA GLU A 3 2.03 7.10 -11.71
C GLU A 3 3.16 7.79 -12.48
N ILE A 4 4.00 7.00 -13.14
CA ILE A 4 5.16 7.50 -13.90
C ILE A 4 4.85 7.57 -15.40
N GLY A 5 3.90 6.77 -15.88
CA GLY A 5 3.44 6.83 -17.26
C GLY A 5 2.58 5.63 -17.65
N THR A 6 1.99 5.75 -18.83
CA THR A 6 1.25 4.68 -19.50
C THR A 6 1.92 4.39 -20.84
N ASP A 7 2.17 3.12 -21.12
CA ASP A 7 2.74 2.65 -22.39
C ASP A 7 1.72 1.79 -23.13
N MET A 8 1.51 2.09 -24.41
CA MET A 8 0.55 1.42 -25.29
C MET A 8 1.34 0.71 -26.40
N ILE A 9 1.37 -0.62 -26.36
CA ILE A 9 2.17 -1.41 -27.29
C ILE A 9 1.24 -2.12 -28.27
N ASP A 10 1.30 -1.71 -29.54
CA ASP A 10 0.59 -2.37 -30.63
C ASP A 10 1.30 -3.67 -31.04
N SER A 11 0.61 -4.80 -30.89
CA SER A 11 1.12 -6.12 -31.30
C SER A 11 1.11 -6.33 -32.82
N GLY A 12 0.66 -5.34 -33.60
CA GLY A 12 0.49 -5.44 -35.05
C GLY A 12 -0.64 -6.38 -35.46
N ARG A 13 -1.41 -6.92 -34.50
CA ARG A 13 -2.57 -7.79 -34.70
C ARG A 13 -3.89 -7.15 -34.28
N GLY A 14 -3.89 -5.88 -33.88
CA GLY A 14 -5.07 -5.16 -33.41
C GLY A 14 -5.41 -5.36 -31.93
N GLU A 15 -4.60 -6.14 -31.20
CA GLU A 15 -4.75 -6.39 -29.76
C GLU A 15 -3.47 -5.91 -29.05
N GLY A 16 -3.47 -4.66 -28.57
CA GLY A 16 -2.36 -4.08 -27.82
C GLY A 16 -2.53 -4.25 -26.32
N VAL A 17 -1.41 -4.23 -25.58
CA VAL A 17 -1.43 -4.14 -24.11
C VAL A 17 -1.16 -2.70 -23.71
N SER A 18 -1.99 -2.17 -22.81
CA SER A 18 -1.72 -0.94 -22.08
C SER A 18 -1.11 -1.29 -20.73
N LEU A 19 0.02 -0.68 -20.39
CA LEU A 19 0.68 -0.83 -19.09
C LEU A 19 0.76 0.52 -18.40
N SER A 20 0.18 0.63 -17.21
CA SER A 20 0.36 1.79 -16.32
C SER A 20 1.42 1.47 -15.26
N ILE A 21 2.42 2.34 -15.14
CA ILE A 21 3.57 2.13 -14.26
C ILE A 21 3.42 2.96 -12.99
N TRP A 22 3.43 2.28 -11.85
CA TRP A 22 3.34 2.89 -10.54
C TRP A 22 4.62 2.69 -9.74
N ASP A 23 5.13 3.78 -9.16
CA ASP A 23 6.31 3.76 -8.30
C ASP A 23 5.94 3.91 -6.82
N PHE A 24 6.28 2.90 -6.03
CA PHE A 24 6.13 2.92 -4.58
C PHE A 24 7.36 3.56 -3.95
N ALA A 25 7.22 4.83 -3.55
CA ALA A 25 8.26 5.55 -2.82
C ALA A 25 8.81 4.71 -1.66
N GLY A 26 10.12 4.42 -1.69
CA GLY A 26 10.81 3.55 -0.74
C GLY A 26 11.05 4.15 0.65
N HIS A 27 10.14 4.99 1.15
CA HIS A 27 10.21 5.47 2.53
C HIS A 27 9.47 4.50 3.44
N ASP A 28 10.15 4.09 4.50
CA ASP A 28 9.64 3.23 5.57
C ASP A 28 8.30 3.70 6.16
N ILE A 29 8.09 5.01 6.20
CA ILE A 29 6.87 5.63 6.70
C ILE A 29 5.64 5.35 5.80
N TYR A 30 5.86 5.06 4.52
CA TYR A 30 4.77 4.75 3.58
C TYR A 30 4.44 3.28 3.50
N TYR A 31 5.24 2.39 4.09
CA TYR A 31 5.05 0.94 3.96
C TYR A 31 3.71 0.48 4.50
N SER A 32 3.22 1.08 5.58
CA SER A 32 1.90 0.80 6.13
C SER A 32 0.75 1.20 5.18
N THR A 33 0.97 2.13 4.25
CA THR A 33 -0.04 2.54 3.26
C THR A 33 -0.02 1.71 1.99
N HIS A 34 1.03 0.92 1.75
CA HIS A 34 1.17 0.20 0.48
C HIS A 34 0.07 -0.84 0.28
N GLN A 35 -0.37 -1.52 1.35
CA GLN A 35 -1.46 -2.50 1.31
C GLN A 35 -2.78 -1.98 0.71
N VAL A 36 -3.00 -0.66 0.68
CA VAL A 36 -4.19 -0.03 0.10
C VAL A 36 -4.21 -0.17 -1.43
N PHE A 37 -3.02 -0.28 -2.05
CA PHE A 37 -2.84 -0.22 -3.51
C PHE A 37 -2.21 -1.50 -4.08
N LEU A 38 -1.97 -2.50 -3.22
CA LEU A 38 -1.54 -3.81 -3.67
C LEU A 38 -2.78 -4.57 -4.16
N THR A 39 -2.79 -4.95 -5.44
CA THR A 39 -3.91 -5.64 -6.08
C THR A 39 -3.43 -6.90 -6.78
N TRP A 40 -4.35 -7.85 -6.98
CA TRP A 40 -4.02 -9.14 -7.58
C TRP A 40 -3.93 -9.08 -9.12
N ARG A 41 -4.48 -8.03 -9.74
CA ARG A 41 -4.40 -7.77 -11.19
C ARG A 41 -3.22 -6.85 -11.54
N ALA A 42 -2.08 -7.06 -10.90
CA ALA A 42 -0.88 -6.26 -11.09
C ALA A 42 0.34 -7.14 -11.35
N ILE A 43 1.35 -6.56 -11.99
CA ILE A 43 2.69 -7.15 -12.13
C ILE A 43 3.63 -6.37 -11.23
N TYR A 44 4.32 -7.08 -10.34
CA TYR A 44 5.27 -6.46 -9.42
C TYR A 44 6.70 -6.59 -9.93
N VAL A 45 7.47 -5.53 -9.79
CA VAL A 45 8.91 -5.52 -10.11
C VAL A 45 9.67 -5.06 -8.88
N ILE A 46 10.36 -5.98 -8.21
CA ILE A 46 11.25 -5.65 -7.09
C ILE A 46 12.61 -5.30 -7.65
N VAL A 47 13.00 -4.04 -7.46
CA VAL A 47 14.24 -3.47 -7.98
C VAL A 47 15.25 -3.30 -6.86
N PHE A 48 16.49 -3.71 -7.08
CA PHE A 48 17.59 -3.49 -6.14
C PHE A 48 18.91 -3.12 -6.84
N ASP A 49 19.87 -2.57 -6.11
CA ASP A 49 21.18 -2.14 -6.62
C ASP A 49 22.22 -3.27 -6.51
N LEU A 50 22.73 -3.75 -7.66
CA LEU A 50 23.74 -4.82 -7.72
C LEU A 50 25.14 -4.35 -7.30
N SER A 51 25.40 -3.04 -7.28
CA SER A 51 26.69 -2.49 -6.83
C SER A 51 26.89 -2.61 -5.32
N ARG A 52 25.80 -2.88 -4.58
CA ARG A 52 25.76 -2.99 -3.12
C ARG A 52 25.64 -4.45 -2.67
N SER A 53 26.06 -4.71 -1.44
CA SER A 53 25.92 -6.03 -0.84
C SER A 53 24.48 -6.30 -0.44
N LEU A 54 24.01 -7.53 -0.65
CA LEU A 54 22.69 -7.95 -0.16
C LEU A 54 22.59 -7.89 1.37
N ASP A 55 23.72 -7.98 2.08
CA ASP A 55 23.82 -7.88 3.54
C ASP A 55 24.07 -6.47 4.05
N SER A 56 24.23 -5.48 3.15
CA SER A 56 24.36 -4.09 3.58
C SER A 56 22.98 -3.51 3.88
N VAL A 57 22.89 -2.79 5.01
CA VAL A 57 21.72 -1.98 5.37
C VAL A 57 21.47 -0.97 4.25
N VAL A 58 20.21 -0.85 3.82
CA VAL A 58 19.84 0.11 2.78
C VAL A 58 20.02 1.54 3.31
N PRO A 59 20.99 2.32 2.81
CA PRO A 59 21.29 3.66 3.30
C PRO A 59 20.06 4.59 3.19
N PRO A 60 19.84 5.47 4.19
CA PRO A 60 18.79 6.47 4.14
C PRO A 60 18.96 7.47 2.98
N GLU A 61 20.19 7.71 2.51
CA GLU A 61 20.52 8.63 1.41
C GLU A 61 20.25 8.08 -0.01
N SER A 62 19.92 6.79 -0.14
CA SER A 62 19.30 6.23 -1.37
C SER A 62 17.80 6.51 -1.45
N ARG A 63 17.23 7.13 -0.41
CA ARG A 63 15.82 7.51 -0.32
C ARG A 63 15.69 8.97 -0.80
N ASP A 64 14.52 9.36 -1.30
CA ASP A 64 14.26 10.65 -1.99
C ASP A 64 14.88 11.85 -1.23
N LYS A 65 15.21 12.96 -1.90
CA LYS A 65 15.71 14.19 -1.26
C LYS A 65 14.77 14.72 -0.16
N ASN A 66 13.49 14.36 -0.23
CA ASN A 66 12.49 14.64 0.80
C ASN A 66 12.62 13.76 2.06
N TYR A 67 13.45 12.71 2.05
CA TYR A 67 13.62 11.76 3.15
C TYR A 67 14.15 12.42 4.43
N GLU A 68 15.09 13.37 4.32
CA GLU A 68 15.58 14.12 5.48
C GLU A 68 14.53 15.08 6.07
N MET A 69 13.54 15.49 5.27
CA MET A 69 12.46 16.36 5.74
C MET A 69 11.41 15.59 6.54
N VAL A 70 11.30 14.27 6.37
CA VAL A 70 10.34 13.45 7.13
C VAL A 70 10.94 12.99 8.46
N LYS A 71 10.88 13.93 9.39
CA LYS A 71 10.94 13.88 10.86
C LYS A 71 10.84 12.59 11.71
N GLY A 72 10.43 11.40 11.27
CA GLY A 72 10.12 10.34 12.25
C GLY A 72 9.30 9.16 11.74
N GLY A 73 9.41 8.07 12.49
CA GLY A 73 9.09 6.69 12.11
C GLY A 73 10.23 5.78 12.60
N ALA A 74 9.97 4.49 12.84
CA ALA A 74 11.04 3.55 13.17
C ALA A 74 12.03 3.50 12.00
N LYS A 75 13.32 3.80 12.25
CA LYS A 75 14.36 3.67 11.22
C LYS A 75 14.47 2.20 10.84
N SER A 76 14.05 1.87 9.63
CA SER A 76 14.21 0.52 9.13
C SER A 76 15.68 0.27 8.78
N GLU A 77 16.36 -0.53 9.61
CA GLU A 77 17.75 -0.99 9.43
C GLU A 77 17.85 -2.24 8.54
N LEU A 78 16.85 -2.47 7.68
CA LEU A 78 16.81 -3.67 6.84
C LEU A 78 18.00 -3.71 5.86
N THR A 79 18.62 -4.88 5.79
CA THR A 79 19.52 -5.22 4.70
C THR A 79 18.78 -5.27 3.37
N CYS A 80 19.50 -5.16 2.25
CA CYS A 80 18.89 -5.27 0.92
C CYS A 80 18.13 -6.60 0.72
N LEU A 81 18.63 -7.72 1.27
CA LEU A 81 17.92 -9.00 1.21
C LEU A 81 16.64 -9.01 2.06
N GLU A 82 16.70 -8.46 3.27
CA GLU A 82 15.51 -8.35 4.12
C GLU A 82 14.46 -7.43 3.50
N PHE A 83 14.88 -6.35 2.86
CA PHE A 83 14.00 -5.47 2.09
C PHE A 83 13.31 -6.20 0.92
N ILE A 84 14.05 -7.00 0.15
CA ILE A 84 13.45 -7.84 -0.90
C ILE A 84 12.42 -8.81 -0.31
N ASN A 85 12.76 -9.48 0.80
CA ASN A 85 11.84 -10.41 1.46
C ASN A 85 10.61 -9.69 2.02
N PHE A 86 10.77 -8.52 2.61
CA PHE A 86 9.68 -7.68 3.12
C PHE A 86 8.65 -7.41 2.01
N TRP A 87 9.11 -7.01 0.82
CA TRP A 87 8.21 -6.78 -0.32
C TRP A 87 7.55 -8.06 -0.84
N LEU A 88 8.31 -9.15 -0.95
CA LEU A 88 7.75 -10.45 -1.37
C LEU A 88 6.62 -10.90 -0.45
N TYR A 89 6.81 -10.78 0.87
CA TYR A 89 5.78 -11.10 1.84
C TYR A 89 4.62 -10.10 1.83
N SER A 90 4.88 -8.80 1.67
CA SER A 90 3.84 -7.78 1.60
C SER A 90 2.92 -8.01 0.40
N ILE A 91 3.50 -8.26 -0.78
CA ILE A 91 2.74 -8.62 -1.98
C ILE A 91 1.96 -9.91 -1.74
N TYR A 92 2.58 -10.92 -1.12
CA TYR A 92 1.89 -12.18 -0.83
C TYR A 92 0.70 -12.02 0.13
N ALA A 93 0.85 -11.19 1.16
CA ALA A 93 -0.16 -10.98 2.19
C ALA A 93 -1.34 -10.14 1.69
N HIS A 94 -1.08 -9.16 0.82
CA HIS A 94 -2.08 -8.15 0.45
C HIS A 94 -2.56 -8.22 -1.01
N ALA A 95 -1.76 -8.80 -1.92
CA ALA A 95 -2.06 -8.81 -3.36
C ALA A 95 -2.48 -10.19 -3.90
N VAL A 96 -2.41 -11.26 -3.11
CA VAL A 96 -2.78 -12.60 -3.62
C VAL A 96 -4.29 -12.71 -3.70
N ALA A 97 -4.79 -13.05 -4.89
CA ALA A 97 -6.22 -13.17 -5.15
C ALA A 97 -6.90 -14.12 -4.14
N PRO A 98 -8.12 -13.79 -3.66
CA PRO A 98 -8.91 -14.68 -2.83
C PRO A 98 -9.13 -16.04 -3.50
N SER A 99 -9.21 -17.10 -2.69
CA SER A 99 -9.43 -18.48 -3.20
C SER A 99 -10.73 -18.66 -3.98
N SER A 100 -11.69 -17.73 -3.86
CA SER A 100 -12.94 -17.67 -4.62
C SER A 100 -12.75 -17.32 -6.09
N VAL A 101 -11.71 -16.55 -6.42
CA VAL A 101 -11.38 -16.11 -7.79
C VAL A 101 -10.47 -17.13 -8.49
N ILE A 102 -9.70 -17.92 -7.71
CA ILE A 102 -8.76 -18.92 -8.25
C ILE A 102 -9.54 -20.13 -8.79
N ASN A 103 -9.67 -20.20 -10.12
CA ASN A 103 -10.29 -21.32 -10.80
C ASN A 103 -9.49 -22.63 -10.54
N LYS A 104 -10.11 -23.58 -9.82
CA LYS A 104 -9.46 -24.84 -9.40
C LYS A 104 -9.04 -25.74 -10.57
N ASN A 105 -9.59 -25.51 -11.76
CA ASN A 105 -9.35 -26.31 -12.96
C ASN A 105 -8.06 -25.97 -13.71
N THR A 106 -7.39 -24.85 -13.38
CA THR A 106 -6.14 -24.40 -14.01
C THR A 106 -4.91 -24.70 -13.14
N ARG A 107 -4.97 -25.71 -12.26
CA ARG A 107 -3.81 -26.14 -11.45
C ARG A 107 -2.83 -26.96 -12.29
N SER A 108 -2.10 -26.31 -13.18
CA SER A 108 -0.76 -26.81 -13.48
C SER A 108 0.13 -26.53 -12.26
N LYS A 109 0.67 -27.56 -11.62
CA LYS A 109 1.60 -27.41 -10.48
C LYS A 109 2.89 -26.65 -10.86
N THR A 110 3.12 -26.40 -12.14
CA THR A 110 4.32 -25.76 -12.69
C THR A 110 4.08 -24.37 -13.28
N ALA A 111 2.83 -23.87 -13.28
CA ALA A 111 2.54 -22.52 -13.75
C ALA A 111 2.73 -21.50 -12.62
N GLN A 112 3.42 -20.40 -12.96
CA GLN A 112 3.52 -19.22 -12.12
C GLN A 112 2.12 -18.68 -11.78
N LYS A 113 1.92 -18.21 -10.55
CA LYS A 113 0.65 -17.66 -10.06
C LYS A 113 0.62 -16.13 -10.13
N SER A 114 -0.59 -15.59 -10.23
CA SER A 114 -0.89 -14.17 -10.13
C SER A 114 -1.00 -13.69 -8.67
N PRO A 115 -0.47 -12.51 -8.31
CA PRO A 115 0.24 -11.59 -9.20
C PRO A 115 1.69 -12.06 -9.44
N PRO A 116 2.23 -11.90 -10.66
CA PRO A 116 3.62 -12.23 -10.98
C PRO A 116 4.60 -11.20 -10.38
N ILE A 117 5.75 -11.67 -9.89
CA ILE A 117 6.78 -10.84 -9.26
C ILE A 117 8.12 -11.03 -9.97
N PHE A 118 8.64 -9.97 -10.58
CA PHE A 118 9.97 -9.92 -11.18
C PHE A 118 11.02 -9.45 -10.17
N ILE A 119 12.21 -10.06 -10.23
CA ILE A 119 13.39 -9.63 -9.49
C ILE A 119 14.38 -8.99 -10.48
N VAL A 120 14.69 -7.71 -10.27
CA VAL A 120 15.53 -6.92 -11.17
C VAL A 120 16.65 -6.24 -10.40
N GLY A 121 17.88 -6.59 -10.74
CA GLY A 121 19.08 -5.90 -10.26
C GLY A 121 19.51 -4.80 -11.22
N THR A 122 19.72 -3.60 -10.72
CA THR A 122 20.17 -2.41 -11.47
C THR A 122 21.67 -2.15 -11.26
N HIS A 123 22.21 -1.15 -11.96
CA HIS A 123 23.61 -0.72 -11.82
C HIS A 123 24.61 -1.83 -12.15
N ARG A 124 24.27 -2.71 -13.09
CA ARG A 124 25.12 -3.84 -13.51
C ARG A 124 26.55 -3.40 -13.84
N GLU A 125 26.73 -2.26 -14.49
CA GLU A 125 28.06 -1.76 -14.87
C GLU A 125 28.83 -1.17 -13.70
N SER A 126 28.15 -0.74 -12.63
CA SER A 126 28.76 -0.21 -11.41
C SER A 126 29.29 -1.31 -10.47
N VAL A 127 29.03 -2.59 -10.78
CA VAL A 127 29.59 -3.71 -10.02
C VAL A 127 31.11 -3.71 -10.15
N LYS A 128 31.83 -3.72 -9.03
CA LYS A 128 33.30 -3.70 -9.01
C LYS A 128 33.89 -4.99 -9.56
N GLY A 129 34.93 -4.89 -10.37
CA GLY A 129 35.70 -6.02 -10.87
C GLY A 129 35.77 -6.07 -12.40
N ASP A 130 36.52 -7.04 -12.92
CA ASP A 130 36.55 -7.32 -14.35
C ASP A 130 35.24 -8.01 -14.83
N ALA A 131 35.10 -8.21 -16.15
CA ALA A 131 33.88 -8.80 -16.71
C ALA A 131 33.55 -10.20 -16.16
N LYS A 132 34.54 -10.99 -15.74
CA LYS A 132 34.33 -12.31 -15.16
C LYS A 132 33.90 -12.18 -13.70
N GLU A 133 34.59 -11.36 -12.93
CA GLU A 133 34.26 -11.07 -11.53
C GLU A 133 32.86 -10.47 -11.38
N LYS A 134 32.47 -9.54 -12.28
CA LYS A 134 31.11 -8.97 -12.30
C LYS A 134 30.05 -10.07 -12.46
N ARG A 135 30.22 -10.96 -13.44
CA ARG A 135 29.28 -12.08 -13.68
C ARG A 135 29.18 -13.01 -12.47
N GLU A 136 30.30 -13.33 -11.83
CA GLU A 136 30.32 -14.17 -10.63
C GLU A 136 29.59 -13.50 -9.45
N LYS A 137 29.81 -12.20 -9.23
CA LYS A 137 29.14 -11.43 -8.17
C LYS A 137 27.64 -11.34 -8.39
N ILE A 138 27.20 -11.02 -9.62
CA ILE A 138 25.78 -10.96 -9.98
C ILE A 138 25.13 -12.35 -9.82
N GLY A 139 25.80 -13.40 -10.31
CA GLY A 139 25.34 -14.77 -10.16
C GLY A 139 25.20 -15.19 -8.69
N SER A 140 26.17 -14.84 -7.85
CA SER A 140 26.13 -15.08 -6.40
C SER A 140 24.98 -14.35 -5.71
N ALA A 141 24.77 -13.06 -6.05
CA ALA A 141 23.66 -12.28 -5.51
C ALA A 141 22.29 -12.90 -5.86
N PHE A 142 22.07 -13.22 -7.13
CA PHE A 142 20.83 -13.88 -7.54
C PHE A 142 20.66 -15.28 -6.95
N LYS A 143 21.76 -16.04 -6.77
CA LYS A 143 21.72 -17.33 -6.09
C LYS A 143 21.23 -17.17 -4.65
N LYS A 144 21.77 -16.20 -3.91
CA LYS A 144 21.37 -15.90 -2.53
C LYS A 144 19.90 -15.50 -2.42
N ILE A 145 19.40 -14.69 -3.36
CA ILE A 145 17.97 -14.34 -3.41
C ILE A 145 17.11 -15.57 -3.71
N ARG A 146 17.53 -16.45 -4.64
CA ARG A 146 16.80 -17.71 -4.88
C ARG A 146 16.76 -18.57 -3.62
N GLU A 147 17.87 -18.71 -2.93
CA GLU A 147 17.98 -19.46 -1.68
C GLU A 147 17.05 -18.90 -0.58
N SER A 148 16.84 -17.58 -0.50
CA SER A 148 15.89 -17.00 0.47
C SER A 148 14.42 -17.22 0.12
N ILE A 149 14.12 -17.39 -1.17
CA ILE A 149 12.76 -17.60 -1.71
C ILE A 149 12.36 -19.07 -1.68
N MET A 150 13.31 -20.01 -1.71
CA MET A 150 13.01 -21.44 -1.70
C MET A 150 12.15 -21.83 -0.48
N GLU A 151 11.13 -22.67 -0.74
CA GLU A 151 10.19 -23.19 0.26
C GLU A 151 9.30 -22.12 0.93
N ARG A 152 9.34 -20.88 0.44
CA ARG A 152 8.45 -19.81 0.89
C ARG A 152 7.11 -19.86 0.15
N PRO A 153 6.00 -19.46 0.79
CA PRO A 153 4.67 -19.54 0.18
C PRO A 153 4.54 -18.69 -1.10
N PHE A 154 5.24 -17.57 -1.16
CA PHE A 154 5.26 -16.67 -2.32
C PHE A 154 6.15 -17.15 -3.47
N GLN A 155 6.91 -18.24 -3.32
CA GLN A 155 7.81 -18.75 -4.36
C GLN A 155 7.10 -18.94 -5.71
N CYS A 156 5.84 -19.39 -5.68
CA CYS A 156 5.06 -19.64 -6.89
C CYS A 156 4.60 -18.38 -7.64
N HIS A 157 4.80 -17.19 -7.06
CA HIS A 157 4.52 -15.90 -7.69
C HIS A 157 5.77 -15.27 -8.34
N VAL A 158 6.98 -15.70 -7.93
CA VAL A 158 8.23 -15.14 -8.42
C VAL A 158 8.57 -15.72 -9.80
N VAL A 159 8.81 -14.84 -10.78
CA VAL A 159 9.28 -15.21 -12.12
C VAL A 159 10.64 -15.90 -12.00
N PRO A 160 10.83 -17.10 -12.58
CA PRO A 160 12.09 -17.83 -12.45
C PRO A 160 13.30 -17.10 -13.06
N GLU A 161 13.11 -16.25 -14.06
CA GLU A 161 14.17 -15.50 -14.74
C GLU A 161 14.44 -14.16 -14.03
N TYR A 162 15.71 -13.89 -13.68
CA TYR A 162 16.13 -12.67 -12.98
C TYR A 162 16.97 -11.81 -13.93
N TYR A 163 16.78 -10.50 -13.89
CA TYR A 163 17.39 -9.57 -14.83
C TYR A 163 18.42 -8.67 -14.15
N ALA A 164 19.62 -8.59 -14.71
CA ALA A 164 20.62 -7.60 -14.34
C ALA A 164 20.70 -6.53 -15.43
N ILE A 165 20.19 -5.33 -15.14
CA ILE A 165 20.07 -4.21 -16.08
C ILE A 165 20.98 -3.05 -15.69
N ASP A 166 21.23 -2.16 -16.63
CA ASP A 166 21.86 -0.88 -16.36
C ASP A 166 21.10 0.29 -17.00
N ASN A 167 20.57 1.17 -16.14
CA ASN A 167 19.78 2.31 -16.59
C ASN A 167 20.61 3.33 -17.40
N SER A 168 21.94 3.35 -17.24
CA SER A 168 22.81 4.26 -18.00
C SER A 168 22.92 3.92 -19.49
N LEU A 169 22.51 2.70 -19.87
CA LEU A 169 22.56 2.22 -21.25
C LEU A 169 21.23 2.41 -21.98
N GLU A 170 20.15 2.79 -21.28
CA GLU A 170 18.80 2.97 -21.83
C GLU A 170 18.41 1.82 -22.77
N ASP A 171 17.90 2.13 -23.97
CA ASP A 171 17.44 1.14 -24.95
C ASP A 171 18.58 0.34 -25.63
N LYS A 172 19.85 0.61 -25.29
CA LYS A 172 20.99 -0.18 -25.79
C LYS A 172 21.28 -1.39 -24.92
N ASP A 173 20.66 -1.50 -23.74
CA ASP A 173 20.82 -2.67 -22.89
C ASP A 173 19.91 -3.81 -23.38
N ASP A 174 20.52 -4.82 -24.03
CA ASP A 174 19.80 -6.03 -24.46
C ASP A 174 19.02 -6.69 -23.33
N MET A 175 19.50 -6.59 -22.07
CA MET A 175 18.80 -7.15 -20.91
C MET A 175 17.56 -6.35 -20.54
N LEU A 176 17.55 -5.03 -20.72
CA LEU A 176 16.36 -4.20 -20.50
C LEU A 176 15.30 -4.50 -21.55
N VAL A 177 15.72 -4.62 -22.81
CA VAL A 177 14.82 -5.01 -23.91
C VAL A 177 14.24 -6.42 -23.68
N ALA A 178 15.06 -7.36 -23.21
CA ALA A 178 14.60 -8.70 -22.85
C ALA A 178 13.60 -8.68 -21.68
N LEU A 179 13.86 -7.88 -20.65
CA LEU A 179 12.95 -7.68 -19.51
C LEU A 179 11.59 -7.15 -19.96
N ARG A 180 11.55 -6.08 -20.78
CA ARG A 180 10.30 -5.50 -21.30
C ARG A 180 9.47 -6.54 -22.06
N ARG A 181 10.10 -7.26 -23.00
CA ARG A 181 9.43 -8.35 -23.74
C ARG A 181 8.96 -9.49 -22.85
N HIS A 182 9.63 -9.77 -21.74
CA HIS A 182 9.17 -10.79 -20.80
C HIS A 182 7.98 -10.30 -19.97
N ILE A 183 8.02 -9.06 -19.49
CA ILE A 183 6.89 -8.43 -18.81
C ILE A 183 5.66 -8.45 -19.71
N GLU A 184 5.77 -8.05 -20.98
CA GLU A 184 4.68 -8.09 -21.97
C GLU A 184 4.12 -9.51 -22.14
N ARG A 185 4.98 -10.52 -22.30
CA ARG A 185 4.55 -11.92 -22.44
C ARG A 185 3.85 -12.44 -21.18
N VAL A 186 4.33 -12.07 -19.99
CA VAL A 186 3.70 -12.45 -18.72
C VAL A 186 2.36 -11.75 -18.58
N ALA A 187 2.29 -10.44 -18.86
CA ALA A 187 1.06 -9.66 -18.86
C ALA A 187 0.00 -10.31 -19.74
N MET A 188 0.33 -10.60 -21.01
CA MET A 188 -0.57 -11.28 -21.96
C MET A 188 -1.02 -12.69 -21.53
N ALA A 189 -0.27 -13.35 -20.63
CA ALA A 189 -0.57 -14.69 -20.14
C ALA A 189 -1.37 -14.68 -18.82
N GLU A 190 -1.61 -13.51 -18.21
CA GLU A 190 -2.40 -13.39 -16.99
C GLU A 190 -3.85 -13.83 -17.22
N PRO A 191 -4.50 -14.47 -16.22
CA PRO A 191 -5.79 -15.13 -16.40
C PRO A 191 -6.96 -14.17 -16.67
N TYR A 192 -6.81 -12.89 -16.31
CA TYR A 192 -7.79 -11.83 -16.53
C TYR A 192 -7.59 -11.11 -17.88
N MET A 193 -6.52 -11.39 -18.62
CA MET A 193 -6.36 -10.82 -19.96
C MET A 193 -7.37 -11.43 -20.94
N GLY A 194 -8.00 -10.56 -21.74
CA GLY A 194 -9.07 -10.94 -22.66
C GLY A 194 -10.46 -11.00 -22.01
N GLU A 195 -10.60 -10.63 -20.73
CA GLU A 195 -11.92 -10.39 -20.14
C GLU A 195 -12.64 -9.25 -20.87
N GLU A 196 -13.85 -9.53 -21.35
CA GLU A 196 -14.70 -8.52 -21.98
C GLU A 196 -15.36 -7.66 -20.91
N ILE A 197 -15.24 -6.34 -21.04
CA ILE A 197 -15.93 -5.37 -20.19
C ILE A 197 -17.06 -4.68 -20.95
N PRO A 198 -18.19 -4.37 -20.28
CA PRO A 198 -19.28 -3.61 -20.89
C PRO A 198 -18.81 -2.22 -21.37
N LEU A 199 -19.16 -1.86 -22.61
CA LEU A 199 -18.83 -0.53 -23.19
C LEU A 199 -19.29 0.65 -22.32
N ARG A 200 -20.40 0.47 -21.58
CA ARG A 200 -20.94 1.49 -20.67
C ARG A 200 -20.00 1.81 -19.50
N TRP A 201 -19.10 0.89 -19.11
CA TRP A 201 -18.08 1.16 -18.09
C TRP A 201 -17.03 2.16 -18.63
N LEU A 202 -16.66 2.06 -19.91
CA LEU A 202 -15.78 3.04 -20.55
C LEU A 202 -16.42 4.43 -20.64
N LEU A 203 -17.74 4.50 -20.91
CA LEU A 203 -18.46 5.78 -20.88
C LEU A 203 -18.46 6.42 -19.49
N PHE A 204 -18.43 5.60 -18.42
CA PHE A 204 -18.26 6.10 -17.07
C PHE A 204 -16.85 6.67 -16.84
N GLU A 205 -15.80 6.01 -17.33
CA GLU A 205 -14.43 6.58 -17.29
C GLU A 205 -14.36 7.93 -18.01
N GLU A 206 -14.95 8.05 -19.19
CA GLU A 206 -15.01 9.31 -19.94
C GLU A 206 -15.74 10.41 -19.15
N ALA A 207 -16.86 10.07 -18.50
CA ALA A 207 -17.60 11.00 -17.66
C ALA A 207 -16.80 11.44 -16.42
N LEU A 208 -15.99 10.55 -15.85
CA LEU A 208 -15.07 10.88 -14.76
C LEU A 208 -13.92 11.76 -15.21
N ALA A 209 -13.32 11.49 -16.38
CA ALA A 209 -12.21 12.27 -16.91
C ALA A 209 -12.56 13.75 -17.14
N ALA A 210 -13.85 14.07 -17.32
CA ALA A 210 -14.34 15.44 -17.43
C ALA A 210 -14.32 16.23 -16.11
N HIS A 211 -14.08 15.56 -14.97
CA HIS A 211 -14.16 16.16 -13.64
C HIS A 211 -12.90 15.86 -12.81
N GLU A 212 -12.31 16.88 -12.18
CA GLU A 212 -11.23 16.70 -11.21
C GLU A 212 -11.80 16.33 -9.82
N ILE A 213 -12.43 15.15 -9.73
CA ILE A 213 -13.07 14.66 -8.50
C ILE A 213 -12.20 13.56 -7.88
N ASN A 214 -11.88 13.71 -6.58
CA ASN A 214 -11.08 12.73 -5.87
C ASN A 214 -11.89 11.56 -5.29
N TYR A 215 -13.15 11.81 -4.94
CA TYR A 215 -14.07 10.85 -4.35
C TYR A 215 -15.52 11.27 -4.61
N MET A 216 -16.45 10.33 -4.52
CA MET A 216 -17.88 10.58 -4.62
C MET A 216 -18.68 9.61 -3.75
N SER A 217 -19.94 9.93 -3.50
CA SER A 217 -20.87 9.00 -2.86
C SER A 217 -21.34 7.91 -3.82
N LEU A 218 -21.91 6.83 -3.29
CA LEU A 218 -22.47 5.78 -4.13
C LEU A 218 -23.70 6.31 -4.90
N ASP A 219 -24.47 7.21 -4.29
CA ASP A 219 -25.61 7.84 -4.96
C ASP A 219 -25.17 8.78 -6.09
N GLN A 220 -24.08 9.55 -5.90
CA GLN A 220 -23.48 10.35 -6.98
C GLN A 220 -22.97 9.46 -8.13
N ALA A 221 -22.34 8.33 -7.79
CA ALA A 221 -21.92 7.36 -8.79
C ALA A 221 -23.14 6.81 -9.56
N LYS A 222 -24.24 6.47 -8.88
CA LYS A 222 -25.50 6.02 -9.50
C LYS A 222 -26.08 7.06 -10.46
N GLU A 223 -26.10 8.33 -10.06
CA GLU A 223 -26.60 9.43 -10.90
C GLU A 223 -25.76 9.58 -12.18
N LEU A 224 -24.43 9.48 -12.07
CA LEU A 224 -23.54 9.49 -13.24
C LEU A 224 -23.78 8.28 -14.14
N THR A 225 -23.93 7.08 -13.56
CA THR A 225 -24.13 5.85 -14.32
C THR A 225 -25.50 5.79 -15.01
N GLN A 226 -26.54 6.45 -14.46
CA GLN A 226 -27.85 6.55 -15.12
C GLN A 226 -27.76 7.24 -16.48
N SER A 227 -26.94 8.29 -16.60
CA SER A 227 -26.78 9.03 -17.86
C SER A 227 -26.20 8.19 -19.00
N VAL A 228 -25.45 7.12 -18.66
CA VAL A 228 -24.83 6.19 -19.60
C VAL A 228 -25.59 4.85 -19.73
N GLY A 229 -26.81 4.76 -19.17
CA GLY A 229 -27.68 3.59 -19.31
C GLY A 229 -27.37 2.44 -18.34
N MET A 230 -26.73 2.73 -17.21
CA MET A 230 -26.52 1.78 -16.10
C MET A 230 -27.53 2.10 -14.97
N GLU A 231 -28.63 1.36 -14.94
CA GLU A 231 -29.73 1.57 -13.97
C GLU A 231 -29.64 0.63 -12.75
N LEU A 232 -28.94 -0.49 -12.89
CA LEU A 232 -28.94 -1.56 -11.88
C LEU A 232 -27.78 -1.38 -10.91
N GLU A 233 -28.06 -1.29 -9.60
CA GLU A 233 -27.02 -1.10 -8.57
C GLU A 233 -25.98 -2.21 -8.58
N HIS A 234 -26.37 -3.47 -8.86
CA HIS A 234 -25.40 -4.56 -8.92
C HIS A 234 -24.38 -4.39 -10.06
N GLU A 235 -24.78 -3.75 -11.17
CA GLU A 235 -23.89 -3.47 -12.30
C GLU A 235 -22.85 -2.42 -11.91
N LEU A 236 -23.28 -1.34 -11.24
CA LEU A 236 -22.39 -0.34 -10.66
C LEU A 236 -21.41 -0.96 -9.66
N LEU A 237 -21.91 -1.77 -8.71
CA LEU A 237 -21.04 -2.42 -7.72
C LEU A 237 -20.01 -3.35 -8.38
N THR A 238 -20.41 -4.09 -9.41
CA THR A 238 -19.50 -4.96 -10.16
C THR A 238 -18.43 -4.14 -10.89
N MET A 239 -18.81 -3.02 -11.51
CA MET A 239 -17.90 -2.08 -12.15
C MET A 239 -16.90 -1.48 -11.14
N LEU A 240 -17.38 -1.01 -9.99
CA LEU A 240 -16.53 -0.44 -8.94
C LEU A 240 -15.57 -1.48 -8.36
N THR A 241 -16.01 -2.72 -8.14
CA THR A 241 -15.14 -3.83 -7.73
C THR A 241 -14.09 -4.14 -8.80
N PHE A 242 -14.46 -4.12 -10.08
CA PHE A 242 -13.52 -4.32 -11.18
C PHE A 242 -12.43 -3.23 -11.18
N TYR A 243 -12.81 -1.96 -11.07
CA TYR A 243 -11.84 -0.86 -10.99
C TYR A 243 -11.03 -0.86 -9.69
N HIS A 244 -11.59 -1.40 -8.62
CA HIS A 244 -10.86 -1.65 -7.38
C HIS A 244 -9.76 -2.70 -7.54
N ASP A 245 -10.09 -3.82 -8.19
CA ASP A 245 -9.11 -4.88 -8.47
C ASP A 245 -8.00 -4.41 -9.42
N LEU A 246 -8.29 -3.47 -10.32
CA LEU A 246 -7.28 -2.81 -11.17
C LEU A 246 -6.44 -1.77 -10.41
N GLY A 247 -6.90 -1.28 -9.26
CA GLY A 247 -6.24 -0.21 -8.50
C GLY A 247 -6.56 1.20 -8.98
N ASN A 248 -7.48 1.37 -9.93
CA ASN A 248 -7.91 2.68 -10.44
C ASN A 248 -8.85 3.39 -9.45
N VAL A 249 -9.66 2.62 -8.71
CA VAL A 249 -10.61 3.11 -7.72
C VAL A 249 -10.35 2.41 -6.38
N VAL A 250 -10.62 3.07 -5.26
CA VAL A 250 -10.65 2.41 -3.94
C VAL A 250 -12.09 2.36 -3.45
N TYR A 251 -12.65 1.16 -3.39
CA TYR A 251 -14.04 0.94 -2.99
C TYR A 251 -14.17 -0.31 -2.11
N TYR A 252 -14.56 -0.11 -0.85
CA TYR A 252 -14.74 -1.18 0.13
C TYR A 252 -16.21 -1.47 0.46
N GLY A 253 -17.13 -0.90 -0.31
CA GLY A 253 -18.58 -1.07 -0.17
C GLY A 253 -19.14 -2.35 -0.80
N GLY A 254 -18.40 -3.46 -0.69
CA GLY A 254 -18.77 -4.72 -1.33
C GLY A 254 -20.13 -5.27 -0.90
N ILE A 255 -20.61 -6.27 -1.64
CA ILE A 255 -21.93 -6.91 -1.47
C ILE A 255 -22.12 -7.49 -0.05
N GLU A 256 -21.02 -7.86 0.61
CA GLU A 256 -21.01 -8.53 1.92
C GLU A 256 -21.09 -7.57 3.12
N ASP A 257 -20.80 -6.27 2.95
CA ASP A 257 -20.63 -5.31 4.05
C ASP A 257 -21.69 -4.17 4.00
N GLN A 258 -22.97 -4.56 3.98
CA GLN A 258 -24.09 -3.63 3.74
C GLN A 258 -24.27 -2.51 4.79
N THR A 259 -23.65 -2.65 5.96
CA THR A 259 -23.79 -1.72 7.10
C THR A 259 -22.56 -0.82 7.31
N SER A 260 -21.52 -0.95 6.49
CA SER A 260 -20.30 -0.16 6.64
C SER A 260 -20.47 1.27 6.10
N LEU A 261 -19.94 2.28 6.79
CA LEU A 261 -19.88 3.65 6.25
C LEU A 261 -19.02 3.72 4.98
N LEU A 262 -18.14 2.74 4.78
CA LEU A 262 -17.33 2.62 3.56
C LEU A 262 -18.16 2.28 2.32
N ARG A 263 -19.42 1.86 2.48
CA ARG A 263 -20.31 1.57 1.34
C ARG A 263 -20.60 2.80 0.50
N ASP A 264 -20.73 3.95 1.14
CA ASP A 264 -21.08 5.19 0.45
C ASP A 264 -19.84 6.00 0.04
N MET A 265 -18.62 5.47 0.16
CA MET A 265 -17.40 6.19 -0.21
C MET A 265 -16.71 5.50 -1.39
N VAL A 266 -16.78 6.12 -2.56
CA VAL A 266 -16.05 5.72 -3.77
C VAL A 266 -14.88 6.66 -3.96
N ILE A 267 -13.66 6.17 -3.86
CA ILE A 267 -12.45 6.98 -4.03
C ILE A 267 -11.96 6.79 -5.47
N LEU A 268 -12.04 7.85 -6.25
CA LEU A 268 -11.69 7.85 -7.68
C LEU A 268 -10.23 8.19 -7.93
N ASN A 269 -9.59 8.86 -6.97
CA ASN A 269 -8.19 9.20 -7.03
C ASN A 269 -7.43 8.52 -5.87
N PRO A 270 -6.84 7.34 -6.12
CA PRO A 270 -5.99 6.65 -5.15
C PRO A 270 -4.85 7.52 -4.61
N GLN A 271 -4.28 8.40 -5.44
CA GLN A 271 -3.20 9.32 -5.03
C GLN A 271 -3.68 10.33 -4.00
N TRP A 272 -4.90 10.87 -4.14
CA TRP A 272 -5.48 11.74 -3.13
C TRP A 272 -5.63 11.04 -1.79
N LEU A 273 -6.09 9.79 -1.77
CA LEU A 273 -6.21 9.01 -0.54
C LEU A 273 -4.85 8.82 0.17
N ILE A 274 -3.79 8.56 -0.60
CA ILE A 274 -2.42 8.52 -0.06
C ILE A 274 -2.12 9.83 0.64
N ASP A 275 -2.35 10.96 -0.04
CA ASP A 275 -1.99 12.26 0.50
C ASP A 275 -2.82 12.64 1.74
N VAL A 276 -4.05 12.13 1.86
CA VAL A 276 -4.84 12.20 3.10
C VAL A 276 -4.17 11.39 4.22
N PHE A 277 -3.82 10.13 3.98
CA PHE A 277 -3.17 9.28 4.99
C PHE A 277 -1.81 9.82 5.41
N LYS A 278 -1.05 10.38 4.46
CA LYS A 278 0.24 11.04 4.73
C LYS A 278 0.13 12.13 5.77
N GLN A 279 -0.96 12.91 5.82
CA GLN A 279 -1.11 13.98 6.81
C GLN A 279 -1.05 13.46 8.25
N VAL A 280 -1.49 12.22 8.48
CA VAL A 280 -1.49 11.57 9.80
C VAL A 280 -0.18 10.84 10.06
N ILE A 281 0.28 10.05 9.09
CA ILE A 281 1.42 9.13 9.28
C ILE A 281 2.78 9.77 8.97
N THR A 282 2.85 10.99 8.42
CA THR A 282 4.11 11.72 8.14
C THR A 282 4.30 12.92 9.09
N ILE A 283 5.56 13.33 9.32
CA ILE A 283 5.82 14.47 10.21
C ILE A 283 5.53 15.72 9.39
N LEU A 284 4.61 16.54 9.89
CA LEU A 284 4.28 17.81 9.27
C LEU A 284 5.47 18.77 9.34
N ASP A 285 5.72 19.48 8.24
CA ASP A 285 6.73 20.53 8.17
C ASP A 285 6.49 21.54 9.32
N PRO A 286 7.50 21.83 10.16
CA PRO A 286 7.40 22.84 11.21
C PRO A 286 6.90 24.21 10.71
N ALA A 287 7.14 24.55 9.44
CA ALA A 287 6.69 25.80 8.83
C ALA A 287 5.17 25.84 8.54
N LYS A 288 4.49 24.68 8.50
CA LYS A 288 3.03 24.58 8.30
C LYS A 288 2.25 24.47 9.62
N ARG A 289 2.93 24.63 10.76
CA ARG A 289 2.30 24.56 12.09
C ARG A 289 1.43 25.79 12.31
N ASP A 290 0.12 25.62 12.20
CA ASP A 290 -0.84 26.60 12.70
C ASP A 290 -0.86 26.53 14.25
N GLY A 291 -0.89 27.69 14.89
CA GLY A 291 -0.80 27.80 16.36
C GLY A 291 -1.99 27.20 17.09
N ILE A 292 -3.12 27.00 16.40
CA ILE A 292 -4.41 26.61 17.00
C ILE A 292 -4.41 25.16 17.52
N VAL A 293 -3.63 24.26 16.91
CA VAL A 293 -3.62 22.82 17.26
C VAL A 293 -2.19 22.30 17.50
N SER A 294 -1.27 23.20 17.83
CA SER A 294 0.15 22.87 18.02
C SER A 294 0.38 21.87 19.14
N ASP A 295 -0.48 21.83 20.17
CA ASP A 295 -0.37 20.88 21.28
C ASP A 295 -0.77 19.46 20.84
N ALA A 296 -1.89 19.31 20.13
CA ALA A 296 -2.31 17.98 19.62
C ALA A 296 -1.32 17.44 18.58
N LEU A 297 -0.71 18.32 17.78
CA LEU A 297 0.34 17.91 16.84
C LEU A 297 1.58 17.40 17.59
N VAL A 298 1.98 18.06 18.68
CA VAL A 298 3.10 17.60 19.51
C VAL A 298 2.78 16.25 20.16
N THR A 299 1.54 16.04 20.61
CA THR A 299 1.07 14.75 21.13
C THR A 299 1.11 13.65 20.07
N LEU A 300 0.71 13.92 18.83
CA LEU A 300 0.85 12.98 17.73
C LEU A 300 2.32 12.66 17.42
N GLU A 301 3.19 13.66 17.42
CA GLU A 301 4.62 13.50 17.11
C GLU A 301 5.39 12.70 18.19
N LYS A 302 5.08 12.92 19.47
CA LYS A 302 5.79 12.31 20.59
C LYS A 302 5.17 10.98 21.01
N ASP A 303 3.86 11.00 21.23
CA ASP A 303 3.16 9.90 21.88
C ASP A 303 2.43 9.01 20.88
N GLY A 304 2.41 9.39 19.59
CA GLY A 304 1.65 8.68 18.56
C GLY A 304 0.15 8.72 18.78
N ILE A 305 -0.37 9.72 19.51
CA ILE A 305 -1.79 9.86 19.81
C ILE A 305 -2.40 10.93 18.90
N LEU A 306 -3.33 10.52 18.05
CA LEU A 306 -4.12 11.38 17.17
C LEU A 306 -5.43 11.77 17.85
N GLU A 307 -5.65 13.07 18.02
CA GLU A 307 -6.89 13.60 18.59
C GLU A 307 -7.88 14.02 17.50
N ASP A 308 -9.19 13.82 17.71
CA ASP A 308 -10.22 14.15 16.71
C ASP A 308 -10.18 15.63 16.28
N ARG A 309 -9.85 16.56 17.19
CA ARG A 309 -9.68 17.99 16.85
C ARG A 309 -8.56 18.23 15.83
N LEU A 310 -7.51 17.41 15.84
CA LEU A 310 -6.42 17.52 14.87
C LEU A 310 -6.89 16.97 13.52
N ILE A 311 -7.64 15.88 13.50
CA ILE A 311 -8.26 15.34 12.28
C ILE A 311 -9.18 16.39 11.65
N GLN A 312 -10.06 17.00 12.45
CA GLN A 312 -10.97 18.06 11.98
C GLN A 312 -10.21 19.25 11.39
N HIS A 313 -9.05 19.60 11.94
CA HIS A 313 -8.21 20.66 11.41
C HIS A 313 -7.46 20.26 10.13
N MET A 314 -6.91 19.05 10.06
CA MET A 314 -6.19 18.56 8.87
C MET A 314 -7.14 18.38 7.68
N TRP A 315 -8.37 17.93 7.93
CA TRP A 315 -9.32 17.51 6.90
C TRP A 315 -10.49 18.48 6.72
N GLN A 316 -10.27 19.78 6.98
CA GLN A 316 -11.30 20.83 6.86
C GLN A 316 -12.00 20.86 5.49
N GLY A 317 -11.29 20.48 4.41
CA GLY A 317 -11.84 20.45 3.06
C GLY A 317 -12.80 19.30 2.76
N PHE A 318 -12.90 18.29 3.63
CA PHE A 318 -13.70 17.06 3.40
C PHE A 318 -14.18 16.43 4.72
N LEU A 319 -14.66 17.28 5.64
CA LEU A 319 -15.12 16.85 6.97
C LEU A 319 -16.29 15.88 6.95
N GLU A 320 -17.17 15.99 5.94
CA GLU A 320 -18.30 15.08 5.76
C GLU A 320 -17.85 13.62 5.59
N GLN A 321 -16.66 13.41 5.01
CA GLN A 321 -16.09 12.09 4.76
C GLN A 321 -15.14 11.64 5.89
N LYS A 322 -14.97 12.44 6.95
CA LYS A 322 -14.03 12.17 8.06
C LYS A 322 -14.21 10.77 8.65
N GLU A 323 -15.44 10.40 9.00
CA GLU A 323 -15.70 9.11 9.68
C GLU A 323 -15.41 7.92 8.75
N ALA A 324 -15.71 8.03 7.45
CA ALA A 324 -15.37 6.99 6.48
C ALA A 324 -13.84 6.87 6.29
N LEU A 325 -13.12 7.99 6.21
CA LEU A 325 -11.66 8.02 6.14
C LEU A 325 -11.00 7.43 7.40
N VAL A 326 -11.51 7.74 8.59
CA VAL A 326 -11.05 7.15 9.86
C VAL A 326 -11.27 5.64 9.85
N GLN A 327 -12.46 5.16 9.45
CA GLN A 327 -12.72 3.73 9.32
C GLN A 327 -11.79 3.05 8.32
N LEU A 328 -11.47 3.74 7.21
CA LEU A 328 -10.55 3.21 6.22
C LEU A 328 -9.13 3.12 6.78
N MET A 329 -8.65 4.15 7.49
CA MET A 329 -7.36 4.10 8.17
C MET A 329 -7.30 2.97 9.21
N ALA A 330 -8.38 2.73 9.96
CA ALA A 330 -8.46 1.64 10.92
C ALA A 330 -8.47 0.27 10.23
N LYS A 331 -9.17 0.12 9.10
CA LYS A 331 -9.18 -1.10 8.27
C LYS A 331 -7.79 -1.49 7.77
N PHE A 332 -6.92 -0.50 7.58
CA PHE A 332 -5.53 -0.69 7.16
C PHE A 332 -4.54 -0.61 8.33
N ASP A 333 -4.99 -0.77 9.58
CA ASP A 333 -4.13 -0.77 10.77
C ASP A 333 -3.23 0.48 10.90
N LEU A 334 -3.60 1.59 10.24
CA LEU A 334 -2.86 2.85 10.31
C LEU A 334 -3.15 3.57 11.63
N ILE A 335 -4.34 3.34 12.18
CA ILE A 335 -4.79 3.86 13.47
C ILE A 335 -5.57 2.78 14.24
N CYS A 336 -5.62 2.90 15.55
CA CYS A 336 -6.54 2.12 16.38
C CYS A 336 -7.17 3.00 17.47
N ASP A 337 -8.38 2.66 17.93
CA ASP A 337 -9.08 3.43 18.95
C ASP A 337 -8.28 3.48 20.26
N ALA A 338 -8.01 4.68 20.77
CA ALA A 338 -7.43 4.86 22.09
C ALA A 338 -8.56 4.93 23.12
N PHE A 339 -8.71 3.85 23.90
CA PHE A 339 -9.69 3.83 24.99
C PHE A 339 -9.35 4.91 26.01
N VAL A 340 -10.24 5.88 26.19
CA VAL A 340 -10.18 6.83 27.30
C VAL A 340 -10.87 6.15 28.48
N GLU A 341 -10.12 5.82 29.53
CA GLU A 341 -10.72 5.42 30.81
C GLU A 341 -11.70 6.51 31.24
N ARG A 342 -12.98 6.15 31.40
CA ARG A 342 -13.93 7.05 32.05
C ARG A 342 -13.41 7.28 33.46
N PRO A 343 -13.22 8.51 33.93
CA PRO A 343 -12.88 8.72 35.33
C PRO A 343 -13.97 8.06 36.17
N GLN A 344 -13.57 7.15 37.06
CA GLN A 344 -14.45 6.59 38.08
C GLN A 344 -15.03 7.77 38.87
N GLN A 345 -16.34 7.97 38.77
CA GLN A 345 -17.05 8.89 39.66
C GLN A 345 -17.08 8.26 41.05
N ASP A 346 -16.01 8.45 41.81
CA ASP A 346 -16.07 8.34 43.25
C ASP A 346 -16.66 9.64 43.82
N GLY A 347 -17.90 9.57 44.29
CA GLY A 347 -18.45 10.56 45.23
C GLY A 347 -19.82 11.14 44.88
N VAL A 348 -20.85 10.54 45.50
CA VAL A 348 -22.06 11.13 46.09
C VAL A 348 -22.84 12.20 45.29
N ASP A 349 -24.03 11.79 44.87
CA ASP A 349 -25.28 12.54 44.68
C ASP A 349 -25.21 14.07 44.64
N THR A 350 -25.45 14.63 43.45
CA THR A 350 -26.39 15.74 43.30
C THR A 350 -26.90 15.79 41.87
N GLU A 351 -28.20 15.55 41.71
CA GLU A 351 -28.96 15.74 40.48
C GLU A 351 -28.92 17.21 40.04
N VAL A 352 -27.96 17.58 39.19
CA VAL A 352 -28.15 18.61 38.16
C VAL A 352 -27.17 18.31 37.03
N SER A 353 -27.64 17.76 35.91
CA SER A 353 -26.81 17.71 34.69
C SER A 353 -27.62 18.20 33.51
N ASN A 354 -27.35 19.46 33.15
CA ASN A 354 -27.70 20.09 31.90
C ASN A 354 -27.34 19.20 30.70
N GLU A 355 -28.26 19.14 29.74
CA GLU A 355 -28.09 18.55 28.41
C GLU A 355 -27.11 19.39 27.56
N THR A 356 -25.84 19.40 27.93
CA THR A 356 -24.76 19.71 26.99
C THR A 356 -24.11 18.40 26.63
N GLU A 357 -24.28 18.00 25.36
CA GLU A 357 -23.58 16.90 24.70
C GLU A 357 -22.15 16.80 25.24
N LYS A 358 -21.86 15.73 25.99
CA LYS A 358 -20.49 15.37 26.34
C LYS A 358 -19.77 15.09 25.03
N VAL A 359 -19.01 16.07 24.52
CA VAL A 359 -18.08 15.88 23.42
C VAL A 359 -17.09 14.82 23.87
N VAL A 360 -17.32 13.57 23.45
CA VAL A 360 -16.36 12.50 23.63
C VAL A 360 -15.20 12.85 22.69
N ASN A 361 -14.12 13.40 23.25
CA ASN A 361 -12.90 13.66 22.51
C ASN A 361 -12.32 12.30 22.07
N LYS A 362 -12.72 11.82 20.89
CA LYS A 362 -12.19 10.59 20.30
C LYS A 362 -10.67 10.75 20.12
N ARG A 363 -9.93 9.72 20.49
CA ARG A 363 -8.49 9.63 20.37
C ARG A 363 -8.15 8.31 19.70
N TYR A 364 -7.07 8.31 18.93
CA TYR A 364 -6.58 7.15 18.21
C TYR A 364 -5.09 7.01 18.46
N TYR A 365 -4.59 5.78 18.62
CA TYR A 365 -3.16 5.52 18.51
C TYR A 365 -2.79 5.37 17.03
N VAL A 366 -1.62 5.87 16.67
CA VAL A 366 -1.02 5.75 15.34
C VAL A 366 0.25 4.91 15.52
N PRO A 367 0.22 3.58 15.30
CA PRO A 367 1.32 2.68 15.65
C PRO A 367 2.67 3.09 15.05
N SER A 368 2.67 3.58 13.81
CA SER A 368 3.88 4.07 13.11
C SER A 368 4.52 5.31 13.76
N ARG A 369 3.84 5.93 14.73
CA ARG A 369 4.25 7.15 15.45
C ARG A 369 4.61 6.93 16.91
N LEU A 370 4.50 5.71 17.41
CA LEU A 370 4.88 5.41 18.78
C LEU A 370 6.40 5.49 18.90
N THR A 371 6.90 6.51 19.60
CA THR A 371 8.35 6.71 19.82
C THR A 371 8.82 6.22 21.20
N SER A 372 7.90 6.02 22.14
CA SER A 372 8.22 5.70 23.53
C SER A 372 8.29 4.19 23.78
N PRO A 373 9.40 3.66 24.31
CA PRO A 373 9.44 2.28 24.79
C PRO A 373 8.56 2.13 26.05
N CYS A 374 7.91 0.96 26.19
CA CYS A 374 7.12 0.64 27.38
C CYS A 374 7.96 0.83 28.66
N PRO A 375 7.49 1.63 29.65
CA PRO A 375 8.22 1.92 30.88
C PRO A 375 8.63 0.64 31.62
N GLN A 376 9.87 0.58 32.09
CA GLN A 376 10.37 -0.59 32.84
C GLN A 376 9.58 -0.86 34.14
N GLU A 377 8.96 0.19 34.71
CA GLU A 377 8.14 0.12 35.91
C GLU A 377 6.85 -0.69 35.69
N GLU A 378 6.21 -0.59 34.52
CA GLU A 378 5.03 -1.39 34.17
C GLU A 378 5.40 -2.86 33.97
N LYS A 379 6.55 -3.12 33.33
CA LYS A 379 7.08 -4.49 33.19
C LYS A 379 7.37 -5.15 34.54
N ALA A 380 7.78 -4.37 35.54
CA ALA A 380 8.07 -4.84 36.89
C ALA A 380 6.80 -5.23 37.69
N GLN A 381 5.61 -4.82 37.24
CA GLN A 381 4.33 -5.15 37.90
C GLN A 381 3.75 -6.50 37.47
N ILE A 382 4.34 -7.17 36.46
CA ILE A 382 3.88 -8.48 35.98
C ILE A 382 4.28 -9.56 37.01
N LYS A 383 3.33 -9.93 37.87
CA LYS A 383 3.54 -10.91 38.96
C LYS A 383 3.52 -12.38 38.51
N SER A 384 2.87 -12.66 37.38
CA SER A 384 2.86 -13.98 36.72
C SER A 384 2.60 -13.78 35.24
N SER A 385 3.47 -14.30 34.37
CA SER A 385 3.23 -14.36 32.92
C SER A 385 3.03 -15.82 32.48
N THR A 386 2.21 -16.00 31.46
CA THR A 386 2.23 -17.21 30.63
C THR A 386 2.73 -16.76 29.28
N ASP A 387 3.89 -17.27 28.88
CA ASP A 387 4.56 -16.80 27.68
C ASP A 387 4.08 -17.61 26.47
N PHE A 388 3.50 -16.93 25.49
CA PHE A 388 3.12 -17.49 24.21
C PHE A 388 4.12 -17.01 23.16
N TYR A 389 4.79 -17.95 22.50
CA TYR A 389 5.68 -17.65 21.39
C TYR A 389 4.93 -17.85 20.08
N LEU A 390 4.77 -16.78 19.31
CA LEU A 390 4.26 -16.85 17.95
C LEU A 390 5.44 -16.65 16.99
N ASP A 391 5.78 -17.69 16.23
CA ASP A 391 6.78 -17.60 15.17
C ASP A 391 6.11 -17.26 13.84
N PHE A 392 6.32 -16.03 13.40
CA PHE A 392 5.83 -15.51 12.13
C PHE A 392 6.67 -15.98 10.92
N ARG A 393 7.61 -16.90 11.11
CA ARG A 393 8.52 -17.44 10.08
C ARG A 393 9.29 -16.37 9.30
N GLY A 394 9.53 -15.23 9.96
CA GLY A 394 10.25 -14.09 9.41
C GLY A 394 9.40 -13.03 8.71
N PHE A 395 8.07 -13.00 8.88
CA PHE A 395 7.24 -11.89 8.38
C PHE A 395 6.05 -11.54 9.28
N LEU A 396 6.10 -10.34 9.85
CA LEU A 396 4.98 -9.72 10.55
C LEU A 396 4.36 -8.63 9.65
N PRO A 397 3.11 -8.78 9.17
CA PRO A 397 2.45 -7.73 8.41
C PRO A 397 2.38 -6.42 9.21
N GLY A 398 2.70 -5.28 8.59
CA GLY A 398 2.56 -3.95 9.20
C GLY A 398 3.77 -3.42 9.99
N CYS A 399 4.82 -4.21 10.19
CA CYS A 399 6.09 -3.74 10.77
C CYS A 399 7.25 -4.05 9.80
N PRO A 400 8.03 -3.05 9.33
CA PRO A 400 9.29 -3.31 8.65
C PRO A 400 10.32 -3.99 9.56
#